data_AF-A0A450ZSX6-F1
#
_entry.id   AF-A0A450ZSX6-F1
#
_cell.length_a   1.000
_cell.length_b   1.000
_cell.length_c   1.000
_cell.angle_alpha   90.00
_cell.angle_beta   90.00
_cell.angle_gamma   90.00
#
_symmetry.space_group_name_H-M   'P 1'
#
loop_
_entity.id
_entity.type
_entity.pdbx_description
1 polymer ?
#
loop_
_entity_poly.entity_id
_entity_poly.type
_entity_poly.pdbx_seq_one_letter_code
_entity_poly.pdbx_strand_id
1 'polypeptide(L)' 'MTLLLRMLSRRFRTLPEGTSERIYKADPTTIEIWADRVLDAKSLDEVFRE' A
#
# COMPACT_ATOMS: atom_id res chain seq x y z
N MET A 1 -6.40 3.83 9.86
CA MET A 1 -5.39 3.03 9.12
C MET A 1 -6.02 1.90 8.27
N THR A 2 -7.13 2.14 7.56
CA THR A 2 -7.81 1.13 6.72
C THR A 2 -8.02 1.58 5.28
N LEU A 3 -7.75 2.86 4.95
CA LEU A 3 -7.97 3.42 3.63
C LEU A 3 -6.95 2.89 2.62
N LEU A 4 -5.65 2.88 2.96
CA LEU A 4 -4.59 2.38 2.09
C LEU A 4 -4.83 0.91 1.71
N LEU A 5 -5.15 0.06 2.70
CA LEU A 5 -5.46 -1.36 2.47
C LEU A 5 -6.66 -1.53 1.52
N ARG A 6 -7.70 -0.70 1.67
CA ARG A 6 -8.86 -0.70 0.74
C ARG A 6 -8.49 -0.23 -0.66
N MET A 7 -7.64 0.78 -0.79
CA MET A 7 -7.15 1.26 -2.10
C MET A 7 -6.36 0.17 -2.81
N LEU A 8 -5.41 -0.45 -2.10
CA LEU A 8 -4.61 -1.56 -2.59
C LEU A 8 -5.49 -2.73 -3.02
N SER A 9 -6.43 -3.15 -2.18
CA SER A 9 -7.34 -4.26 -2.48
C SER A 9 -8.23 -3.95 -3.70
N ARG A 10 -8.66 -2.69 -3.89
CA ARG A 10 -9.45 -2.30 -5.08
C ARG A 10 -8.61 -2.25 -6.36
N ARG A 11 -7.38 -1.73 -6.29
CA ARG A 11 -6.51 -1.54 -7.47
C ARG A 11 -5.85 -2.85 -7.90
N PHE A 12 -5.38 -3.65 -6.94
CA PHE A 12 -4.59 -4.84 -7.21
C PHE A 12 -5.35 -6.16 -7.02
N ARG A 13 -6.59 -6.13 -6.50
CA ARG A 13 -7.47 -7.28 -6.18
C ARG A 13 -6.87 -8.27 -5.18
N THR A 14 -5.82 -8.96 -5.57
CA THR A 14 -5.10 -9.94 -4.74
C THR A 14 -3.93 -9.24 -4.09
N LEU A 15 -4.02 -9.04 -2.78
CA LEU A 15 -2.89 -8.57 -1.99
C LEU A 15 -2.10 -9.78 -1.48
N PRO A 16 -0.76 -9.79 -1.61
CA PRO A 16 0.06 -10.84 -1.05
C PRO A 16 -0.12 -10.92 0.46
N GLU A 17 -0.02 -12.14 0.97
CA GLU A 17 -0.03 -12.42 2.40
C GLU A 17 1.09 -11.63 3.08
N GLY A 18 0.75 -10.88 4.13
CA GLY A 18 1.68 -9.96 4.82
C GLY A 18 1.62 -8.50 4.37
N THR A 19 0.84 -8.15 3.33
CA THR A 19 0.67 -6.73 2.93
C THR A 19 0.06 -5.88 4.05
N SER A 20 -0.94 -6.43 4.75
CA SER A 20 -1.55 -5.78 5.90
C SER A 20 -0.55 -5.55 7.03
N GLU A 21 0.24 -6.57 7.38
CA GLU A 21 1.26 -6.47 8.42
C GLU A 21 2.32 -5.41 8.08
N ARG A 22 2.76 -5.35 6.82
CA ARG A 22 3.70 -4.33 6.34
C ARG A 22 3.14 -2.91 6.52
N ILE A 23 1.85 -2.71 6.24
CA ILE A 23 1.17 -1.43 6.48
C ILE A 23 1.01 -1.12 7.97
N TYR A 24 0.74 -2.13 8.80
CA TYR A 24 0.65 -1.93 10.25
C TYR A 24 1.98 -1.60 10.91
N LYS A 25 3.09 -2.11 10.38
CA LYS A 25 4.46 -1.84 10.88
C LYS A 25 5.07 -0.54 10.34
N ALA A 26 4.52 0.01 9.25
CA ALA A 26 5.05 1.21 8.63
C ALA A 26 4.72 2.47 9.42
N ASP A 27 5.69 3.38 9.50
CA ASP A 27 5.50 4.70 10.10
C ASP A 27 4.48 5.55 9.31
N PRO A 28 3.83 6.53 9.95
CA PRO A 28 2.81 7.37 9.30
C PRO A 28 3.29 8.02 8.00
N THR A 29 4.51 8.55 7.99
CA THR A 29 5.12 9.18 6.80
C THR A 29 5.22 8.21 5.63
N THR A 30 5.61 6.97 5.88
CA THR A 30 5.71 5.91 4.87
C THR A 30 4.32 5.56 4.32
N ILE A 31 3.31 5.51 5.19
CA ILE A 31 1.92 5.28 4.77
C ILE A 31 1.42 6.40 3.85
N GLU A 32 1.76 7.66 4.12
CA GLU A 32 1.38 8.78 3.25
C GLU A 32 2.05 8.68 1.87
N ILE A 33 3.34 8.33 1.82
CA ILE A 33 4.06 8.10 0.56
C ILE A 33 3.42 6.97 -0.24
N TRP A 34 3.07 5.86 0.42
CA TRP A 34 2.38 4.76 -0.25
C TRP A 34 0.98 5.16 -0.72
N ALA A 35 0.28 6.03 0.01
CA ALA A 35 -1.04 6.54 -0.38
C ALA A 35 -0.98 7.44 -1.61
N ASP A 36 0.10 8.20 -1.79
CA ASP A 36 0.32 8.97 -3.01
C ASP A 36 0.67 8.03 -4.18
N ARG A 37 1.64 7.12 -3.96
CA ARG A 37 2.08 6.17 -4.99
C ARG A 37 0.98 5.21 -5.43
N VAL A 38 0.05 4.82 -4.55
CA VAL A 38 -1.08 3.95 -4.90
C VAL A 38 -2.07 4.60 -5.88
N LEU A 39 -1.91 5.88 -6.23
CA LEU A 39 -2.69 6.53 -7.29
C LEU A 39 -2.06 6.34 -8.68
N ASP A 40 -0.73 6.32 -8.78
CA ASP A 40 -0.02 6.24 -10.07
C ASP A 40 0.57 4.84 -10.36
N ALA A 41 1.11 4.17 -9.33
CA ALA A 41 1.81 2.89 -9.43
C ALA A 41 1.06 1.80 -10.21
N LYS A 42 1.74 1.11 -11.12
CA LYS A 42 1.14 0.01 -11.91
C LYS A 42 1.19 -1.33 -11.19
N SER A 43 2.00 -1.43 -10.14
CA SER A 43 2.22 -2.64 -9.34
C SER A 43 2.39 -2.32 -7.86
N LEU A 44 2.13 -3.32 -7.00
CA LEU A 44 2.41 -3.22 -5.56
C LEU A 44 3.88 -2.92 -5.27
N ASP A 45 4.80 -3.45 -6.08
CA ASP A 45 6.23 -3.18 -5.97
C ASP A 45 6.56 -1.68 -6.09
N GLU A 46 5.93 -0.99 -7.05
CA GLU A 46 6.09 0.45 -7.22
C GLU A 46 5.51 1.25 -6.05
N VAL A 47 4.44 0.77 -5.41
CA VAL A 47 3.89 1.40 -4.20
C VAL A 47 4.90 1.28 -3.06
N PHE A 48 5.43 0.07 -2.86
CA PHE A 48 6.28 -0.28 -1.72
C PHE A 48 7.78 -0.05 -1.94
N ARG A 49 8.16 0.58 -3.05
CA ARG A 49 9.54 0.98 -3.33
C ARG A 49 10.08 1.86 -2.20
N GLU A 50 11.37 1.78 -1.88
CA GLU A 50 12.00 2.76 -0.98
C GLU A 50 12.48 3.96 -1.81
#